data_AF-A0A316Z639-F1
#
_entry.id   AF-A0A316Z639-F1
#
_cell.length_a   1.000
_cell.length_b   1.000
_cell.length_c   1.000
_cell.angle_alpha   90.00
_cell.angle_beta   90.00
_cell.angle_gamma   90.00
#
_symmetry.space_group_name_H-M   'P 1'
#
loop_
_entity.id
_entity.type
_entity.pdbx_description
1 polymer ?
#
loop_
_entity_poly.entity_id
_entity_poly.type
_entity_poly.pdbx_seq_one_letter_code
_entity_poly.pdbx_strand_id
1 'polypeptide(L)'
;MAKGADAGPSASHKRKRPDAPAAGGSGQASTSGEGGARGGHAKRGRGSARGRGAGRGRGASRGGHGGSRKAARTEEEEDPDAADEPLGVSKLKASLRQTRRLLAKDNVAPPVRQEAERRARALETEIADRERSNVERENARKSHATRFFERQKLVRQIKKLVKAGAQDSPQIQEQLQEARVRLAYVLNWPHEHAYVSLFPTVGAGPFADAKAPGAPPADASESVRRAHEVRALIVSRMADGSLGAKPDEELAAESGAERKRDALRKGGKQAGSGDEDSDAGSSDGESQAGLAHDDFFAGESEDDE
;
A
#
# COMPACT_ATOMS: atom_id res chain seq x y z
N MET A 1 12.08 -72.70 -16.65
CA MET A 1 13.55 -72.63 -16.71
C MET A 1 14.05 -72.03 -15.41
N ALA A 2 14.75 -72.83 -14.61
CA ALA A 2 15.23 -72.49 -13.28
C ALA A 2 16.67 -71.93 -13.31
N LYS A 3 16.98 -71.04 -12.35
CA LYS A 3 18.30 -70.65 -11.76
C LYS A 3 17.94 -69.54 -10.73
N GLY A 4 18.06 -69.69 -9.39
CA GLY A 4 19.24 -69.98 -8.55
C GLY A 4 20.09 -68.70 -8.41
N ALA A 5 20.55 -68.16 -7.29
CA ALA A 5 20.73 -68.54 -5.87
C ALA A 5 20.90 -67.20 -5.08
N ASP A 6 20.39 -67.00 -3.86
CA ASP A 6 20.88 -67.38 -2.51
C ASP A 6 22.33 -67.01 -2.11
N ALA A 7 22.39 -66.46 -0.89
CA ALA A 7 23.48 -66.35 0.09
C ALA A 7 24.70 -65.43 -0.15
N GLY A 8 24.86 -64.45 0.76
CA GLY A 8 26.14 -63.82 1.11
C GLY A 8 27.08 -64.79 1.85
N PRO A 9 28.30 -64.36 2.25
CA PRO A 9 28.42 -63.63 3.52
C PRO A 9 29.59 -62.62 3.66
N SER A 10 29.36 -61.67 4.57
CA SER A 10 30.21 -61.22 5.69
C SER A 10 31.73 -60.92 5.55
N ALA A 11 32.03 -59.64 5.86
CA ALA A 11 33.09 -59.11 6.74
C ALA A 11 34.57 -59.12 6.31
N SER A 12 35.18 -57.92 6.22
CA SER A 12 36.04 -57.38 7.30
C SER A 12 36.97 -56.22 6.86
N HIS A 13 36.97 -55.18 7.71
CA HIS A 13 38.13 -54.35 8.10
C HIS A 13 38.92 -53.54 7.07
N LYS A 14 38.75 -52.21 7.08
CA LYS A 14 39.83 -51.27 7.45
C LYS A 14 39.30 -49.86 7.75
N ARG A 15 39.90 -49.28 8.79
CA ARG A 15 39.56 -48.03 9.49
C ARG A 15 40.04 -46.81 8.71
N LYS A 16 39.32 -45.69 8.78
CA LYS A 16 39.92 -44.35 8.74
C LYS A 16 39.02 -43.33 9.46
N ARG A 17 39.51 -42.80 10.59
CA ARG A 17 38.97 -41.61 11.27
C ARG A 17 39.35 -40.36 10.48
N PRO A 18 38.60 -39.26 10.61
CA PRO A 18 39.19 -38.14 11.34
C PRO A 18 38.24 -37.37 12.27
N ASP A 19 38.78 -37.12 13.46
CA ASP A 19 38.80 -35.93 14.31
C ASP A 19 37.54 -35.06 14.55
N ALA A 20 37.28 -34.92 15.85
CA ALA A 20 36.31 -34.03 16.49
C ALA A 20 36.83 -32.58 16.60
N PRO A 21 35.93 -31.58 16.70
CA PRO A 21 36.29 -30.20 16.99
C PRO A 21 36.52 -29.97 18.49
N ALA A 22 37.62 -29.30 18.81
CA ALA A 22 37.97 -28.86 20.16
C ALA A 22 37.23 -27.56 20.53
N ALA A 23 36.67 -27.57 21.74
CA ALA A 23 36.21 -26.40 22.47
C ALA A 23 37.41 -25.60 23.02
N GLY A 24 37.26 -24.27 23.08
CA GLY A 24 38.21 -23.38 23.75
C GLY A 24 37.62 -21.97 23.91
N GLY A 25 37.18 -21.65 25.12
CA GLY A 25 36.72 -20.32 25.52
C GLY A 25 37.82 -19.44 26.12
N SER A 26 37.38 -18.33 26.73
CA SER A 26 38.12 -17.22 27.37
C SER A 26 38.64 -16.17 26.35
N GLY A 27 38.28 -14.89 26.40
CA GLY A 27 37.80 -14.08 27.52
C GLY A 27 38.98 -13.42 28.20
N GLN A 28 39.52 -12.34 27.60
CA GLN A 28 40.46 -11.44 28.27
C GLN A 28 40.16 -9.98 27.90
N ALA A 29 39.96 -9.20 28.95
CA ALA A 29 39.88 -7.76 28.95
C ALA A 29 41.27 -7.14 28.71
N SER A 30 41.32 -6.01 28.02
CA SER A 30 42.49 -5.14 27.98
C SER A 30 42.06 -3.68 28.18
N THR A 31 42.35 -3.20 29.38
CA THR A 31 42.39 -1.81 29.81
C THR A 31 43.80 -1.24 29.58
N SER A 32 43.91 -0.09 28.92
CA SER A 32 45.05 0.87 28.95
C SER A 32 44.80 1.87 27.80
N GLY A 33 44.99 3.18 27.86
CA GLY A 33 45.58 4.14 28.80
C GLY A 33 45.45 5.48 28.05
N GLU A 34 44.98 6.55 28.69
CA GLU A 34 45.81 7.61 29.26
C GLU A 34 46.23 8.70 28.25
N GLY A 35 45.93 9.97 28.58
CA GLY A 35 46.68 11.14 28.13
C GLY A 35 45.93 12.17 27.27
N GLY A 36 45.68 13.37 27.83
CA GLY A 36 45.33 14.53 27.01
C GLY A 36 44.68 15.74 27.69
N ALA A 37 45.25 16.27 28.77
CA ALA A 37 44.85 17.57 29.33
C ALA A 37 45.39 18.75 28.50
N ARG A 38 44.57 19.81 28.33
CA ARG A 38 44.90 21.26 28.14
C ARG A 38 43.56 22.00 27.90
N GLY A 39 43.05 22.80 28.85
CA GLY A 39 43.30 24.25 28.97
C GLY A 39 42.43 25.04 27.96
N GLY A 40 41.63 26.04 28.28
CA GLY A 40 41.41 26.84 29.49
C GLY A 40 40.34 27.91 29.23
N HIS A 41 39.74 28.41 30.31
CA HIS A 41 39.41 29.82 30.57
C HIS A 41 38.83 30.73 29.46
N ALA A 42 37.60 31.25 29.65
CA ALA A 42 37.39 32.63 30.13
C ALA A 42 35.91 33.12 30.09
N LYS A 43 35.52 33.73 31.23
CA LYS A 43 34.68 34.93 31.44
C LYS A 43 33.22 34.94 30.93
N ARG A 44 32.22 34.97 31.83
CA ARG A 44 31.72 36.11 32.66
C ARG A 44 30.98 37.20 31.86
N GLY A 45 29.71 37.40 32.20
CA GLY A 45 28.92 38.63 31.95
C GLY A 45 27.43 38.35 32.09
N ARG A 46 26.82 38.53 33.28
CA ARG A 46 25.97 39.69 33.64
C ARG A 46 24.88 39.91 32.56
N GLY A 47 23.61 39.53 32.75
CA GLY A 47 22.72 39.88 33.84
C GLY A 47 21.85 41.08 33.43
N SER A 48 20.53 40.95 33.40
CA SER A 48 19.60 42.04 33.74
C SER A 48 18.16 41.54 33.76
N ALA A 49 17.46 42.01 34.77
CA ALA A 49 16.07 41.71 35.09
C ALA A 49 15.12 42.79 34.55
N ARG A 50 13.81 42.47 34.62
CA ARG A 50 12.64 43.33 34.91
C ARG A 50 11.63 43.55 33.77
N GLY A 51 10.36 43.45 34.19
CA GLY A 51 9.13 43.87 33.50
C GLY A 51 8.07 42.77 33.64
N ARG A 52 7.30 42.64 34.74
CA ARG A 52 6.23 43.52 35.26
C ARG A 52 5.35 44.13 34.17
N GLY A 53 4.23 43.45 33.89
CA GLY A 53 3.07 44.01 33.19
C GLY A 53 1.80 43.38 33.76
N ALA A 54 1.13 44.12 34.64
CA ALA A 54 -0.16 43.78 35.20
C ALA A 54 -1.26 44.30 34.27
N GLY A 55 -2.27 43.48 33.99
CA GLY A 55 -3.49 43.88 33.28
C GLY A 55 -4.70 43.23 33.92
N ARG A 56 -5.45 44.01 34.69
CA ARG A 56 -6.75 43.68 35.29
C ARG A 56 -7.87 44.00 34.29
N GLY A 57 -8.90 43.16 34.24
CA GLY A 57 -10.22 43.45 33.66
C GLY A 57 -11.08 42.19 33.66
N ARG A 58 -11.77 41.84 34.76
CA ARG A 58 -13.17 42.24 35.07
C ARG A 58 -14.12 42.07 33.88
N GLY A 59 -14.87 40.97 33.92
CA GLY A 59 -16.01 40.70 33.03
C GLY A 59 -16.84 39.55 33.60
N ALA A 60 -17.44 39.77 34.78
CA ALA A 60 -18.47 38.90 35.32
C ALA A 60 -19.77 39.14 34.56
N SER A 61 -20.26 38.12 33.87
CA SER A 61 -21.67 37.99 33.50
C SER A 61 -22.13 36.62 33.96
N ARG A 62 -22.79 36.63 35.13
CA ARG A 62 -23.69 35.58 35.60
C ARG A 62 -25.08 35.94 35.07
N GLY A 63 -25.71 35.05 34.33
CA GLY A 63 -27.12 35.22 33.93
C GLY A 63 -27.48 34.31 32.76
N GLY A 64 -28.08 33.16 33.04
CA GLY A 64 -28.51 32.22 32.01
C GLY A 64 -28.98 30.90 32.59
N HIS A 65 -30.03 30.97 33.42
CA HIS A 65 -30.79 29.80 33.86
C HIS A 65 -31.45 29.08 32.68
N GLY A 66 -31.47 27.75 32.77
CA GLY A 66 -32.71 26.98 32.57
C GLY A 66 -33.21 26.86 31.14
N GLY A 67 -32.61 25.92 30.40
CA GLY A 67 -33.16 25.43 29.15
C GLY A 67 -32.84 23.96 28.96
N SER A 68 -33.36 23.11 29.85
CA SER A 68 -33.44 21.67 29.64
C SER A 68 -34.33 21.38 28.43
N ARG A 69 -33.77 21.52 27.24
CA ARG A 69 -34.33 20.90 26.04
C ARG A 69 -34.18 19.41 26.26
N LYS A 70 -35.24 18.77 26.75
CA LYS A 70 -35.45 17.33 26.60
C LYS A 70 -35.11 17.04 25.13
N ALA A 71 -34.03 16.30 24.91
CA ALA A 71 -33.78 15.70 23.62
C ALA A 71 -35.05 14.89 23.32
N ALA A 72 -35.85 15.38 22.37
CA ALA A 72 -36.84 14.56 21.72
C ALA A 72 -36.05 13.34 21.24
N ARG A 73 -36.39 12.18 21.80
CA ARG A 73 -35.96 10.89 21.28
C ARG A 73 -36.56 10.85 19.88
N THR A 74 -35.77 11.29 18.89
CA THR A 74 -36.03 11.00 17.50
C THR A 74 -36.08 9.48 17.46
N GLU A 75 -37.28 8.94 17.30
CA GLU A 75 -37.40 7.58 16.83
C GLU A 75 -36.73 7.62 15.46
N GLU A 76 -35.51 7.09 15.39
CA GLU A 76 -34.83 6.84 14.13
C GLU A 76 -35.80 5.95 13.36
N GLU A 77 -36.56 6.56 12.44
CA GLU A 77 -37.22 5.82 11.39
C GLU A 77 -36.10 5.02 10.72
N GLU A 78 -36.12 3.71 10.93
CA GLU A 78 -35.19 2.80 10.27
C GLU A 78 -35.45 2.93 8.77
N ASP A 79 -34.61 3.73 8.10
CA ASP A 79 -34.54 3.76 6.65
C ASP A 79 -34.48 2.29 6.18
N PRO A 80 -35.44 1.79 5.37
CA PRO A 80 -35.46 0.39 4.97
C PRO A 80 -34.25 -0.01 4.11
N ASP A 81 -33.51 0.96 3.58
CA ASP A 81 -32.23 0.78 2.90
C ASP A 81 -31.02 0.64 3.85
N ALA A 82 -31.16 0.99 5.14
CA ALA A 82 -30.10 0.80 6.15
C ALA A 82 -29.99 -0.67 6.62
N ALA A 83 -30.99 -1.51 6.32
CA ALA A 83 -30.96 -2.94 6.63
C ALA A 83 -29.87 -3.69 5.84
N ASP A 84 -29.47 -3.16 4.68
CA ASP A 84 -28.42 -3.70 3.82
C ASP A 84 -27.07 -2.99 3.99
N GLU A 85 -26.98 -1.99 4.89
CA GLU A 85 -25.69 -1.36 5.15
C GLU A 85 -24.79 -2.33 5.94
N PRO A 86 -23.62 -2.70 5.39
CA PRO A 86 -22.74 -3.66 6.01
C PRO A 86 -22.37 -3.25 7.45
N LEU A 87 -22.80 -4.05 8.42
CA LEU A 87 -22.51 -3.83 9.83
C LEU A 87 -20.99 -3.71 10.04
N GLY A 88 -20.56 -2.65 10.73
CA GLY A 88 -19.16 -2.46 11.08
C GLY A 88 -18.62 -3.61 11.94
N VAL A 89 -17.31 -3.87 11.87
CA VAL A 89 -16.63 -4.96 12.61
C VAL A 89 -16.92 -4.93 14.11
N SER A 90 -17.08 -3.73 14.69
CA SER A 90 -17.45 -3.54 16.11
C SER A 90 -18.85 -4.08 16.43
N LYS A 91 -19.83 -3.85 15.55
CA LYS A 91 -21.21 -4.35 15.67
C LYS A 91 -21.24 -5.88 15.50
N LEU A 92 -20.51 -6.43 14.52
CA LEU A 92 -20.40 -7.89 14.33
C LEU A 92 -19.78 -8.57 15.56
N LYS A 93 -18.68 -8.02 16.10
CA LYS A 93 -18.08 -8.51 17.35
C LYS A 93 -19.02 -8.40 18.54
N ALA A 94 -19.85 -7.35 18.62
CA ALA A 94 -20.88 -7.23 19.65
C ALA A 94 -21.95 -8.31 19.53
N SER A 95 -22.43 -8.58 18.32
CA SER A 95 -23.39 -9.66 18.04
C SER A 95 -22.82 -11.04 18.38
N LEU A 96 -21.55 -11.29 18.05
CA LEU A 96 -20.87 -12.55 18.41
C LEU A 96 -20.76 -12.71 19.93
N ARG A 97 -20.39 -11.65 20.66
CA ARG A 97 -20.36 -11.68 22.14
C ARG A 97 -21.74 -11.97 22.72
N GLN A 98 -22.79 -11.35 22.19
CA GLN A 98 -24.16 -11.59 22.63
C GLN A 98 -24.60 -13.03 22.36
N THR A 99 -24.27 -13.57 21.19
CA THR A 99 -24.58 -14.96 20.82
C THR A 99 -23.83 -15.96 21.71
N ARG A 100 -22.54 -15.71 22.00
CA ARG A 100 -21.76 -16.52 22.95
C ARG A 100 -22.32 -16.45 24.38
N ARG A 101 -22.78 -15.28 24.83
CA ARG A 101 -23.46 -15.12 26.13
C ARG A 101 -24.78 -15.89 26.18
N LEU A 102 -25.53 -15.96 25.07
CA LEU A 102 -26.74 -16.77 24.98
C LEU A 102 -26.40 -18.26 25.13
N LEU A 103 -25.39 -18.74 24.40
CA LEU A 103 -24.93 -20.14 24.47
C LEU A 103 -24.39 -20.54 25.85
N ALA A 104 -23.83 -19.60 26.60
CA ALA A 104 -23.32 -19.84 27.96
C ALA A 104 -24.43 -19.98 29.03
N LYS A 105 -25.71 -19.76 28.70
CA LYS A 105 -26.82 -19.94 29.64
C LYS A 105 -27.26 -21.41 29.69
N ASP A 106 -27.47 -21.93 30.89
CA ASP A 106 -27.88 -23.31 31.11
C ASP A 106 -29.33 -23.61 30.66
N ASN A 107 -30.20 -22.58 30.65
CA ASN A 107 -31.63 -22.70 30.35
C ASN A 107 -32.01 -22.33 28.90
N VAL A 108 -31.26 -22.83 27.91
CA VAL A 108 -31.55 -22.56 26.48
C VAL A 108 -32.16 -23.80 25.84
N ALA A 109 -33.31 -23.63 25.20
CA ALA A 109 -33.97 -24.72 24.46
C ALA A 109 -33.04 -25.29 23.37
N PRO A 110 -33.00 -26.62 23.17
CA PRO A 110 -32.15 -27.24 22.15
C PRO A 110 -32.23 -26.64 20.73
N PRO A 111 -33.41 -26.29 20.16
CA PRO A 111 -33.47 -25.68 18.83
C PRO A 111 -32.81 -24.29 18.77
N VAL A 112 -33.05 -23.46 19.80
CA VAL A 112 -32.46 -22.12 19.92
C VAL A 112 -30.93 -22.20 20.07
N ARG A 113 -30.42 -23.23 20.75
CA ARG A 113 -28.99 -23.47 20.88
C ARG A 113 -28.35 -23.79 19.52
N GLN A 114 -28.96 -24.68 18.74
CA GLN A 114 -28.46 -25.02 17.40
C GLN A 114 -28.47 -23.82 16.45
N GLU A 115 -29.51 -23.00 16.48
CA GLU A 115 -29.58 -21.76 15.70
C GLU A 115 -28.51 -20.75 16.13
N ALA A 116 -28.32 -20.58 17.43
CA ALA A 116 -27.28 -19.70 17.97
C ALA A 116 -25.86 -20.18 17.63
N GLU A 117 -25.60 -21.49 17.59
CA GLU A 117 -24.32 -22.05 17.13
C GLU A 117 -24.08 -21.79 15.63
N ARG A 118 -25.09 -21.99 14.79
CA ARG A 118 -25.02 -21.66 13.36
C ARG A 118 -24.74 -20.17 13.16
N ARG A 119 -25.45 -19.32 13.90
CA ARG A 119 -25.26 -17.86 13.87
C ARG A 119 -23.86 -17.46 14.35
N ALA A 120 -23.34 -18.09 15.40
CA ALA A 120 -22.00 -17.82 15.90
C ALA A 120 -20.94 -18.11 14.84
N ARG A 121 -21.04 -19.26 14.15
CA ARG A 121 -20.13 -19.61 13.04
C ARG A 121 -20.22 -18.62 11.88
N ALA A 122 -21.43 -18.23 11.49
CA ALA A 122 -21.63 -17.23 10.44
C ALA A 122 -21.04 -15.86 10.79
N LEU A 123 -21.19 -15.42 12.05
CA LEU A 123 -20.59 -14.18 12.54
C LEU A 123 -19.07 -14.26 12.59
N GLU A 124 -18.50 -15.42 12.93
CA GLU A 124 -17.04 -15.63 12.92
C GLU A 124 -16.47 -15.54 11.50
N THR A 125 -17.11 -16.16 10.52
CA THR A 125 -16.69 -16.06 9.11
C THR A 125 -16.80 -14.63 8.61
N GLU A 126 -17.91 -13.93 8.91
CA GLU A 126 -18.08 -12.54 8.47
C GLU A 126 -17.02 -11.63 9.09
N ILE A 127 -16.72 -11.76 10.39
CA ILE A 127 -15.67 -10.98 11.05
C ILE A 127 -14.31 -11.21 10.36
N ALA A 128 -13.96 -12.47 10.05
CA ALA A 128 -12.71 -12.79 9.37
C ALA A 128 -12.65 -12.14 7.98
N ASP A 129 -13.73 -12.20 7.20
CA ASP A 129 -13.82 -11.60 5.88
C ASP A 129 -13.67 -10.07 5.93
N ARG A 130 -14.31 -9.41 6.92
CA ARG A 130 -14.17 -7.96 7.13
C ARG A 130 -12.76 -7.57 7.55
N GLU A 131 -12.14 -8.36 8.41
CA GLU A 131 -10.77 -8.10 8.86
C GLU A 131 -9.78 -8.23 7.69
N ARG A 132 -9.93 -9.24 6.82
CA ARG A 132 -9.16 -9.34 5.57
C ARG A 132 -9.36 -8.12 4.68
N SER A 133 -10.61 -7.73 4.42
CA SER A 133 -10.92 -6.55 3.59
C SER A 133 -10.35 -5.24 4.17
N ASN A 134 -10.32 -5.10 5.50
CA ASN A 134 -9.72 -3.93 6.14
C ASN A 134 -8.19 -3.90 5.96
N VAL A 135 -7.52 -5.04 6.11
CA VAL A 135 -6.07 -5.17 5.87
C VAL A 135 -5.76 -4.87 4.40
N GLU A 136 -6.53 -5.41 3.46
CA GLU A 136 -6.39 -5.11 2.03
C GLU A 136 -6.55 -3.61 1.75
N ARG A 137 -7.57 -2.97 2.34
CA ARG A 137 -7.81 -1.53 2.18
C ARG A 137 -6.67 -0.69 2.75
N GLU A 138 -6.12 -1.08 3.88
CA GLU A 138 -4.98 -0.41 4.50
C GLU A 138 -3.70 -0.56 3.67
N ASN A 139 -3.41 -1.79 3.22
CA ASN A 139 -2.28 -2.08 2.33
C ASN A 139 -2.39 -1.32 1.00
N ALA A 140 -3.59 -1.27 0.42
CA ALA A 140 -3.86 -0.50 -0.79
C ALA A 140 -3.57 0.98 -0.55
N ARG A 141 -4.06 1.58 0.53
CA ARG A 141 -3.80 3.00 0.86
C ARG A 141 -2.31 3.28 1.04
N LYS A 142 -1.60 2.44 1.80
CA LYS A 142 -0.16 2.59 2.08
C LYS A 142 0.68 2.48 0.81
N SER A 143 0.37 1.51 -0.05
CA SER A 143 1.16 1.22 -1.24
C SER A 143 0.72 1.99 -2.49
N HIS A 144 -0.45 2.64 -2.48
CA HIS A 144 -1.04 3.29 -3.66
C HIS A 144 -0.06 4.27 -4.33
N ALA A 145 0.54 5.18 -3.57
CA ALA A 145 1.47 6.17 -4.11
C ALA A 145 2.72 5.51 -4.70
N THR A 146 3.33 4.58 -3.96
CA THR A 146 4.52 3.84 -4.42
C THR A 146 4.23 3.07 -5.70
N ARG A 147 3.15 2.28 -5.75
CA ARG A 147 2.72 1.52 -6.94
C ARG A 147 2.43 2.45 -8.12
N PHE A 148 1.85 3.63 -7.88
CA PHE A 148 1.61 4.62 -8.93
C PHE A 148 2.92 5.11 -9.56
N PHE A 149 3.90 5.54 -8.75
CA PHE A 149 5.17 6.03 -9.27
C PHE A 149 5.97 4.93 -9.99
N GLU A 150 6.00 3.73 -9.44
CA GLU A 150 6.67 2.59 -10.07
C GLU A 150 6.02 2.21 -11.40
N ARG A 151 4.68 2.17 -11.46
CA ARG A 151 3.94 1.96 -12.70
C ARG A 151 4.30 3.01 -13.75
N GLN A 152 4.29 4.29 -13.38
CA GLN A 152 4.66 5.38 -14.30
C GLN A 152 6.12 5.30 -14.76
N LYS A 153 7.04 4.88 -13.87
CA LYS A 153 8.46 4.69 -14.21
C LYS A 153 8.63 3.56 -15.22
N LEU A 154 7.97 2.42 -14.99
CA LEU A 154 8.04 1.25 -15.87
C LEU A 154 7.38 1.51 -17.23
N VAL A 155 6.21 2.14 -17.27
CA VAL A 155 5.56 2.52 -18.55
C VAL A 155 6.46 3.44 -19.37
N ARG A 156 7.11 4.43 -18.74
CA ARG A 156 8.06 5.30 -19.43
C ARG A 156 9.30 4.54 -19.92
N GLN A 157 9.82 3.62 -19.12
CA GLN A 157 10.95 2.77 -19.50
C GLN A 157 10.60 1.87 -20.71
N ILE A 158 9.43 1.22 -20.68
CA ILE A 158 8.94 0.38 -21.78
C ILE A 158 8.81 1.21 -23.07
N LYS A 159 8.20 2.40 -23.01
CA LYS A 159 8.11 3.30 -24.18
C LYS A 159 9.46 3.68 -24.76
N LYS A 160 10.46 3.96 -23.91
CA LYS A 160 11.83 4.26 -24.35
C LYS A 160 12.47 3.05 -25.04
N LEU A 161 12.35 1.85 -24.47
CA LEU A 161 12.91 0.62 -25.03
C LEU A 161 12.25 0.23 -26.36
N VAL A 162 10.93 0.42 -26.47
CA VAL A 162 10.20 0.22 -27.74
C VAL A 162 10.70 1.20 -28.81
N LYS A 163 10.88 2.49 -28.45
CA LYS A 163 11.40 3.51 -29.38
C LYS A 163 12.87 3.27 -29.77
N ALA A 164 13.68 2.68 -28.88
CA ALA A 164 15.10 2.44 -29.10
C ALA A 164 15.39 1.27 -30.07
N GLY A 165 14.38 0.69 -30.72
CA GLY A 165 14.57 -0.40 -31.68
C GLY A 165 14.63 -1.77 -31.00
N ALA A 166 13.59 -2.12 -30.25
CA ALA A 166 13.47 -3.46 -29.66
C ALA A 166 13.49 -4.60 -30.71
N GLN A 167 13.37 -4.32 -32.01
CA GLN A 167 13.55 -5.35 -33.04
C GLN A 167 15.01 -5.58 -33.44
N ASP A 168 15.89 -4.62 -33.15
CA ASP A 168 17.23 -4.56 -33.73
C ASP A 168 18.32 -5.15 -32.81
N SER A 169 18.04 -5.32 -31.52
CA SER A 169 19.00 -5.82 -30.53
C SER A 169 18.36 -6.80 -29.53
N PRO A 170 18.92 -8.01 -29.36
CA PRO A 170 18.42 -8.98 -28.39
C PRO A 170 18.52 -8.47 -26.95
N GLN A 171 19.52 -7.62 -26.64
CA GLN A 171 19.66 -7.02 -25.32
C GLN A 171 18.50 -6.06 -24.99
N ILE A 172 18.02 -5.29 -25.97
CA ILE A 172 16.86 -4.41 -25.80
C ILE A 172 15.58 -5.23 -25.61
N GLN A 173 15.45 -6.37 -26.29
CA GLN A 173 14.33 -7.29 -26.12
C GLN A 173 14.28 -7.88 -24.72
N GLU A 174 15.41 -8.36 -24.20
CA GLU A 174 15.49 -8.88 -22.84
C GLU A 174 15.12 -7.81 -21.80
N GLN A 175 15.64 -6.59 -21.96
CA GLN A 175 15.29 -5.46 -21.09
C GLN A 175 13.81 -5.09 -21.17
N LEU A 176 13.20 -5.18 -22.36
CA LEU A 176 11.79 -4.91 -22.57
C LEU A 176 10.91 -5.97 -21.88
N GLN A 177 11.28 -7.25 -22.00
CA GLN A 177 10.56 -8.34 -21.34
C GLN A 177 10.67 -8.23 -19.82
N GLU A 178 11.86 -7.95 -19.29
CA GLU A 178 12.05 -7.74 -17.86
C GLU A 178 11.25 -6.54 -17.33
N ALA A 179 11.21 -5.43 -18.10
CA ALA A 179 10.40 -4.27 -17.75
C ALA A 179 8.89 -4.58 -17.73
N ARG A 180 8.42 -5.45 -18.64
CA ARG A 180 7.02 -5.92 -18.68
C ARG A 180 6.68 -6.84 -17.51
N VAL A 181 7.56 -7.77 -17.15
CA VAL A 181 7.40 -8.62 -15.96
C VAL A 181 7.32 -7.76 -14.69
N ARG A 182 8.20 -6.75 -14.58
CA ARG A 182 8.14 -5.78 -13.46
C ARG A 182 6.84 -5.00 -13.44
N LEU A 183 6.31 -4.58 -14.60
CA LEU A 183 5.02 -3.89 -14.67
C LEU A 183 3.88 -4.80 -14.22
N ALA A 184 3.86 -6.05 -14.70
CA ALA A 184 2.89 -7.05 -14.28
C ALA A 184 2.97 -7.33 -12.77
N TYR A 185 4.17 -7.29 -12.17
CA TYR A 185 4.37 -7.37 -10.72
C TYR A 185 3.69 -6.23 -9.95
N VAL A 186 3.86 -4.98 -10.39
CA VAL A 186 3.22 -3.83 -9.72
C VAL A 186 1.69 -3.93 -9.82
N LEU A 187 1.16 -4.43 -10.94
CA LEU A 187 -0.27 -4.55 -11.18
C LEU A 187 -0.91 -5.70 -10.39
N ASN A 188 -0.27 -6.87 -10.37
CA ASN A 188 -0.84 -8.11 -9.84
C ASN A 188 -0.34 -8.48 -8.43
N TRP A 189 0.16 -7.51 -7.65
CA TRP A 189 0.57 -7.75 -6.28
C TRP A 189 -0.62 -8.14 -5.38
N PRO A 190 -0.53 -9.21 -4.56
CA PRO A 190 -1.60 -9.60 -3.63
C PRO A 190 -1.91 -8.49 -2.61
N HIS A 191 -3.19 -8.13 -2.46
CA HIS A 191 -3.61 -7.04 -1.56
C HIS A 191 -3.53 -7.40 -0.07
N GLU A 192 -3.52 -8.70 0.25
CA GLU A 192 -3.37 -9.22 1.60
C GLU A 192 -2.02 -8.88 2.24
N HIS A 193 -1.00 -8.62 1.42
CA HIS A 193 0.37 -8.38 1.89
C HIS A 193 0.85 -6.95 1.60
N ALA A 194 1.72 -6.45 2.47
CA ALA A 194 2.40 -5.19 2.25
C ALA A 194 3.24 -5.24 0.96
N TYR A 195 3.10 -4.20 0.14
CA TYR A 195 3.80 -4.10 -1.14
C TYR A 195 5.31 -3.97 -0.95
N VAL A 196 6.08 -4.77 -1.70
CA VAL A 196 7.54 -4.66 -1.75
C VAL A 196 7.95 -3.82 -2.97
N SER A 197 8.48 -2.63 -2.68
CA SER A 197 8.90 -1.64 -3.68
C SER A 197 10.05 -2.15 -4.54
N LEU A 198 9.92 -1.99 -5.87
CA LEU A 198 10.96 -2.31 -6.84
C LEU A 198 12.06 -1.25 -6.88
N PHE A 199 11.69 0.00 -6.61
CA PHE A 199 12.60 1.14 -6.66
C PHE A 199 12.57 1.89 -5.32
N PRO A 200 13.05 1.28 -4.23
CA PRO A 200 13.08 1.94 -2.93
C PRO A 200 13.99 3.17 -2.98
N THR A 201 13.64 4.20 -2.21
CA THR A 201 14.45 5.42 -2.09
C THR A 201 15.73 5.19 -1.28
N VAL A 202 15.73 4.18 -0.41
CA VAL A 202 16.87 3.79 0.42
C VAL A 202 17.14 2.31 0.23
N GLY A 203 18.39 1.96 -0.09
CA GLY A 203 18.82 0.58 -0.32
C GLY A 203 18.56 0.06 -1.73
N ALA A 204 18.95 -1.19 -1.97
CA ALA A 204 18.70 -1.88 -3.22
C ALA A 204 17.30 -2.53 -3.21
N GLY A 205 16.58 -2.43 -4.33
CA GLY A 205 15.31 -3.14 -4.51
C GLY A 205 15.52 -4.66 -4.66
N PRO A 206 14.45 -5.47 -4.48
CA PRO A 206 14.53 -6.94 -4.51
C PRO A 206 15.03 -7.50 -5.86
N PHE A 207 14.93 -6.72 -6.95
CA PHE A 207 15.32 -7.13 -8.30
C PHE A 207 16.30 -6.14 -8.95
N ALA A 208 17.14 -5.47 -8.15
CA ALA A 208 18.11 -4.50 -8.66
C ALA A 208 19.07 -5.13 -9.69
N ASP A 209 19.46 -6.38 -9.50
CA ASP A 209 20.27 -7.13 -10.44
C ASP A 209 19.41 -7.72 -11.56
N ALA A 210 19.32 -6.99 -12.68
CA ALA A 210 18.55 -7.39 -13.87
C ALA A 210 18.98 -8.74 -14.49
N LYS A 211 20.06 -9.36 -13.98
CA LYS A 211 20.70 -10.55 -14.56
C LYS A 211 20.54 -11.82 -13.74
N ALA A 212 19.94 -11.76 -12.54
CA ALA A 212 19.71 -12.94 -11.72
C ALA A 212 18.21 -13.31 -11.72
N PRO A 213 17.78 -14.25 -12.58
CA PRO A 213 16.56 -15.03 -12.33
C PRO A 213 16.86 -15.98 -11.16
N GLY A 214 17.06 -15.40 -9.99
CA GLY A 214 17.60 -16.08 -8.82
C GLY A 214 16.55 -16.26 -7.75
N ALA A 215 16.58 -17.43 -7.11
CA ALA A 215 15.93 -17.64 -5.82
C ALA A 215 16.31 -16.51 -4.84
N PRO A 216 15.42 -16.16 -3.90
CA PRO A 216 15.72 -15.12 -2.92
C PRO A 216 17.02 -15.47 -2.16
N PRO A 217 17.82 -14.47 -1.76
CA PRO A 217 18.97 -14.70 -0.88
C PRO A 217 18.56 -15.53 0.35
N ALA A 218 19.45 -16.42 0.83
CA ALA A 218 19.15 -17.24 2.01
C ALA A 218 18.73 -16.39 3.22
N ASP A 219 19.37 -15.24 3.38
CA ASP A 219 19.14 -14.29 4.48
C ASP A 219 18.05 -13.25 4.17
N ALA A 220 17.29 -13.41 3.08
CA ALA A 220 16.24 -12.47 2.70
C ALA A 220 15.05 -12.53 3.66
N SER A 221 14.45 -11.36 3.93
CA SER A 221 13.22 -11.25 4.71
C SER A 221 12.06 -11.97 4.03
N GLU A 222 11.05 -12.36 4.80
CA GLU A 222 9.84 -13.04 4.30
C GLU A 222 9.17 -12.25 3.16
N SER A 223 9.07 -10.93 3.29
CA SER A 223 8.50 -10.07 2.26
C SER A 223 9.27 -10.15 0.94
N VAL A 224 10.61 -10.20 1.00
CA VAL A 224 11.45 -10.34 -0.20
C VAL A 224 11.28 -11.74 -0.80
N ARG A 225 11.24 -12.79 0.01
CA ARG A 225 10.97 -14.16 -0.48
C ARG A 225 9.63 -14.22 -1.22
N ARG A 226 8.58 -13.63 -0.63
CA ARG A 226 7.26 -13.50 -1.27
C ARG A 226 7.32 -12.71 -2.58
N ALA A 227 8.12 -11.65 -2.64
CA ALA A 227 8.31 -10.90 -3.88
C ALA A 227 8.87 -11.77 -5.02
N HIS A 228 9.86 -12.62 -4.73
CA HIS A 228 10.40 -13.58 -5.70
C HIS A 228 9.34 -14.63 -6.11
N GLU A 229 8.55 -15.15 -5.17
CA GLU A 229 7.46 -16.10 -5.48
C GLU A 229 6.41 -15.47 -6.40
N VAL A 230 5.97 -14.25 -6.10
CA VAL A 230 4.99 -13.51 -6.92
C VAL A 230 5.57 -13.23 -8.31
N ARG A 231 6.85 -12.83 -8.39
CA ARG A 231 7.52 -12.65 -9.69
C ARG A 231 7.56 -13.95 -10.48
N ALA A 232 7.93 -15.08 -9.86
CA ALA A 232 7.96 -16.38 -10.53
C ALA A 232 6.57 -16.80 -11.04
N LEU A 233 5.53 -16.61 -10.24
CA LEU A 233 4.15 -16.85 -10.63
C LEU A 233 3.73 -15.99 -11.83
N ILE A 234 4.12 -14.71 -11.84
CA ILE A 234 3.83 -13.80 -12.95
C ILE A 234 4.54 -14.22 -14.22
N VAL A 235 5.82 -14.60 -14.13
CA VAL A 235 6.57 -15.12 -15.28
C VAL A 235 5.89 -16.36 -15.85
N SER A 236 5.48 -17.32 -15.00
CA SER A 236 4.71 -18.49 -15.46
C SER A 236 3.42 -18.07 -16.14
N ARG A 237 2.60 -17.23 -15.49
CA ARG A 237 1.31 -16.79 -16.04
C ARG A 237 1.44 -15.99 -17.35
N MET A 238 2.51 -15.21 -17.52
CA MET A 238 2.81 -14.52 -18.76
C MET A 238 3.26 -15.49 -19.86
N ALA A 239 4.02 -16.54 -19.51
CA ALA A 239 4.42 -17.59 -20.45
C ALA A 239 3.21 -18.45 -20.89
N ASP A 240 2.30 -18.74 -19.96
CA ASP A 240 1.08 -19.51 -20.20
C ASP A 240 -0.01 -18.69 -20.92
N GLY A 241 0.20 -17.37 -21.09
CA GLY A 241 -0.77 -16.46 -21.71
C GLY A 241 -1.99 -16.12 -20.84
N SER A 242 -2.02 -16.57 -19.57
CA SER A 242 -3.05 -16.18 -18.60
C SER A 242 -2.94 -14.71 -18.19
N LEU A 243 -1.74 -14.13 -18.27
CA LEU A 243 -1.51 -12.69 -18.17
C LEU A 243 -1.06 -12.16 -19.53
N GLY A 244 -1.52 -10.95 -19.86
CA GLY A 244 -1.14 -10.25 -21.08
C GLY A 244 0.37 -10.17 -21.27
N ALA A 245 0.84 -10.51 -22.47
CA ALA A 245 2.26 -10.38 -22.83
C ALA A 245 2.72 -8.91 -22.89
N LYS A 246 1.78 -7.96 -22.94
CA LYS A 246 2.03 -6.52 -23.06
C LYS A 246 1.14 -5.72 -22.09
N PRO A 247 1.43 -5.79 -20.78
CA PRO A 247 0.62 -5.13 -19.76
C PRO A 247 0.58 -3.59 -19.92
N ASP A 248 1.51 -3.00 -20.66
CA ASP A 248 1.57 -1.58 -20.97
C ASP A 248 0.50 -1.13 -21.98
N GLU A 249 0.21 -1.95 -23.00
CA GLU A 249 -0.81 -1.66 -24.01
C GLU A 249 -2.22 -1.81 -23.41
N GLU A 250 -2.44 -2.84 -22.60
CA GLU A 250 -3.70 -3.09 -21.88
C GLU A 250 -4.04 -1.94 -20.93
N LEU A 251 -3.07 -1.51 -20.11
CA LEU A 251 -3.24 -0.38 -19.20
C LEU A 251 -3.56 0.93 -19.94
N ALA A 252 -2.93 1.15 -21.10
CA ALA A 252 -3.22 2.32 -21.93
C ALA A 252 -4.65 2.27 -22.49
N ALA A 253 -5.10 1.11 -22.97
CA ALA A 253 -6.45 0.91 -23.48
C ALA A 253 -7.52 1.12 -22.39
N GLU A 254 -7.30 0.57 -21.19
CA GLU A 254 -8.19 0.77 -20.04
C GLU A 254 -8.31 2.25 -19.65
N SER A 255 -7.18 2.96 -19.57
CA SER A 255 -7.18 4.38 -19.23
C SER A 255 -7.89 5.25 -20.28
N GLY A 256 -7.79 4.87 -21.56
CA GLY A 256 -8.53 5.51 -22.65
C GLY A 256 -10.03 5.25 -22.57
N ALA A 257 -10.41 4.01 -22.26
CA ALA A 257 -11.81 3.63 -22.06
C ALA A 257 -12.43 4.35 -20.85
N GLU A 258 -11.70 4.51 -19.75
CA GLU A 258 -12.12 5.30 -18.58
C GLU A 258 -12.40 6.75 -18.93
N ARG A 259 -11.47 7.42 -19.61
CA ARG A 259 -11.66 8.81 -20.06
C ARG A 259 -12.91 8.96 -20.94
N LYS A 260 -13.16 7.99 -21.83
CA LYS A 260 -14.36 7.97 -22.67
C LYS A 260 -15.64 7.79 -21.85
N ARG A 261 -15.64 6.90 -20.86
CA ARG A 261 -16.78 6.69 -19.94
C ARG A 261 -17.08 7.94 -19.10
N ASP A 262 -16.05 8.61 -18.59
CA ASP A 262 -16.20 9.84 -17.83
C ASP A 262 -16.71 11.01 -18.66
N ALA A 263 -16.25 11.13 -19.92
CA ALA A 263 -16.78 12.12 -20.86
C ALA A 263 -18.27 11.90 -21.12
N LEU A 264 -18.71 10.64 -21.30
CA LEU A 264 -20.11 10.30 -21.51
C LEU A 264 -20.97 10.59 -20.28
N ARG A 265 -20.45 10.32 -19.07
CA ARG A 265 -21.12 10.66 -17.79
C ARG A 265 -21.29 12.17 -17.59
N LYS A 266 -20.34 12.99 -18.05
CA LYS A 266 -20.42 14.45 -17.96
C LYS A 266 -21.30 15.06 -19.05
N GLY A 267 -21.32 14.47 -20.26
CA GLY A 267 -22.16 14.92 -21.37
C GLY A 267 -23.67 14.72 -21.16
N GLY A 268 -24.07 13.76 -20.32
CA GLY A 268 -25.48 13.51 -19.99
C GLY A 268 -26.12 14.46 -18.97
N LYS A 269 -25.38 15.41 -18.39
CA LYS A 269 -25.89 16.37 -17.39
C LYS A 269 -26.29 17.74 -17.94
N GLN A 270 -26.23 17.94 -19.27
CA GLN A 270 -26.70 19.14 -19.96
C GLN A 270 -27.73 18.76 -21.04
N ALA A 271 -28.86 18.17 -20.65
CA ALA A 271 -29.97 17.93 -21.58
C ALA A 271 -31.33 17.84 -20.86
N GLY A 272 -31.55 18.65 -19.82
CA GLY A 272 -32.78 18.59 -19.04
C GLY A 272 -32.99 19.76 -18.08
N SER A 273 -32.96 21.00 -18.60
CA SER A 273 -33.67 22.17 -18.04
C SER A 273 -33.45 23.35 -19.00
N GLY A 274 -34.16 23.35 -20.12
CA GLY A 274 -34.26 24.50 -21.00
C GLY A 274 -35.73 24.83 -21.13
N ASP A 275 -36.31 25.44 -20.09
CA ASP A 275 -37.56 26.16 -20.23
C ASP A 275 -37.28 27.38 -21.11
N GLU A 276 -38.03 27.45 -22.20
CA GLU A 276 -38.06 28.57 -23.13
C GLU A 276 -38.72 29.76 -22.44
N ASP A 277 -37.97 30.83 -22.21
CA ASP A 277 -38.54 32.17 -22.15
C ASP A 277 -37.66 33.11 -22.97
N SER A 278 -38.20 33.48 -24.13
CA SER A 278 -37.69 34.49 -25.03
C SER A 278 -38.08 35.86 -24.52
N ASP A 279 -37.11 36.70 -24.15
CA ASP A 279 -37.29 38.14 -24.19
C ASP A 279 -36.14 38.82 -24.93
N ALA A 280 -36.54 39.64 -25.89
CA ALA A 280 -35.71 40.28 -26.87
C ALA A 280 -35.24 41.65 -26.33
N GLY A 281 -33.94 41.92 -26.42
CA GLY A 281 -33.35 43.20 -26.02
C GLY A 281 -32.04 43.48 -26.74
N SER A 282 -32.17 44.09 -27.92
CA SER A 282 -31.10 44.65 -28.76
C SER A 282 -30.29 45.74 -28.04
N SER A 283 -28.95 45.76 -28.21
CA SER A 283 -28.15 46.99 -28.37
C SER A 283 -26.66 46.68 -28.58
N ASP A 284 -26.14 47.21 -29.69
CA ASP A 284 -24.74 47.32 -30.13
C ASP A 284 -23.68 47.68 -29.07
N GLY A 285 -22.43 47.30 -29.38
CA GLY A 285 -21.23 47.87 -28.77
C GLY A 285 -19.94 47.10 -29.05
N GLU A 286 -19.26 47.41 -30.15
CA GLU A 286 -17.86 47.05 -30.41
C GLU A 286 -16.94 47.48 -29.25
N SER A 287 -16.03 46.60 -28.82
CA SER A 287 -14.68 47.02 -28.42
C SER A 287 -13.68 45.87 -28.55
N GLN A 288 -12.76 46.09 -29.48
CA GLN A 288 -11.51 45.38 -29.65
C GLN A 288 -10.56 45.82 -28.52
N ALA A 289 -10.14 44.91 -27.64
CA ALA A 289 -8.99 45.11 -26.77
C ALA A 289 -8.37 43.75 -26.43
N GLY A 290 -7.15 43.54 -26.94
CA GLY A 290 -6.40 42.31 -26.75
C GLY A 290 -5.92 42.13 -25.32
N LEU A 291 -5.82 40.87 -24.91
CA LEU A 291 -4.90 40.44 -23.85
C LEU A 291 -4.14 39.23 -24.36
N ALA A 292 -2.88 39.50 -24.64
CA ALA A 292 -1.89 38.62 -25.19
C ALA A 292 -1.57 37.47 -24.22
N HIS A 293 -1.34 36.32 -24.84
CA HIS A 293 -0.42 35.26 -24.48
C HIS A 293 0.54 35.61 -23.32
N ASP A 294 0.38 34.95 -22.18
CA ASP A 294 1.20 35.10 -20.99
C ASP A 294 2.55 34.41 -21.20
N ASP A 295 3.57 35.20 -21.54
CA ASP A 295 4.95 34.80 -21.82
C ASP A 295 5.74 34.65 -20.50
N PHE A 296 5.27 33.73 -19.65
CA PHE A 296 5.72 33.54 -18.27
C PHE A 296 7.10 32.86 -18.13
N PHE A 297 7.83 32.57 -19.22
CA PHE A 297 9.09 31.79 -19.18
C PHE A 297 10.23 32.33 -20.05
N ALA A 298 10.27 33.63 -20.34
CA ALA A 298 11.41 34.23 -21.06
C ALA A 298 12.08 35.32 -20.21
N GLY A 299 13.19 34.97 -19.55
CA GLY A 299 14.12 35.97 -19.04
C GLY A 299 14.93 35.55 -17.81
N GLU A 300 15.94 34.70 -17.98
CA GLU A 300 17.20 34.80 -17.22
C GLU A 300 18.31 33.97 -17.90
N SER A 301 19.01 34.61 -18.84
CA SER A 301 20.36 34.21 -19.27
C SER A 301 21.13 35.47 -19.71
N GLU A 302 21.71 36.14 -18.71
CA GLU A 302 22.92 36.99 -18.75
C GLU A 302 23.90 36.26 -17.80
N ASP A 303 25.20 36.13 -18.01
CA ASP A 303 26.13 36.84 -18.89
C ASP A 303 27.39 35.97 -19.02
N ASP A 304 28.05 36.04 -20.18
CA ASP A 304 29.37 35.48 -20.46
C ASP A 304 30.35 36.67 -20.57
N GLU A 305 31.34 36.74 -19.67
CA GLU A 305 32.70 37.26 -19.94
C GLU A 305 33.69 36.68 -18.92
#